data_AF-A0A8S0QFH0-F1
#
_entry.id   AF-A0A8S0QFH0-F1
#
_cell.length_a   1.000
_cell.length_b   1.000
_cell.length_c   1.000
_cell.angle_alpha   90.00
_cell.angle_beta   90.00
_cell.angle_gamma   90.00
#
_symmetry.space_group_name_H-M   'P 1'
#
loop_
_entity.id
_entity.type
_entity.pdbx_description
1 polymer ?
#
loop_
_entity_poly.entity_id
_entity_poly.type
_entity_poly.pdbx_seq_one_letter_code
_entity_poly.pdbx_strand_id
1 'polypeptide(L)'
;MMEFINHPAVMETFVDILVCAVPIWVAVMIGLVIGWSWRPRWTGLIFLGFRSKFRFMWTVPPGFGARRFWLAFTALSAFPVCRRLWFSFRGRSRKVEALTEEPAGLGSVSGPTLVAAALETDTAADASSGEIRPTGADVEKSSVTEKDLEHLLHLLDGKDGELVWQSMMERSTSNMTYQAWRHEPEVGPIMYRSKTIFEDATPELVRDFFWDDEFRPKWDPMLAYFKILEECPHTGTLVVQWIKKFPFFCSDREYIIGRRIWEAGRNYYCVTKGVPYPTLPRCDKPRRVDLYFSSWIIKPGNNSDNVVAYLNLIFDFHSHHITFTK
;
A
#
# COMPACT_ATOMS: atom_id res chain seq x y z
N MET A 1 -5.53 -58.32 36.50
CA MET A 1 -5.13 -56.99 35.93
C MET A 1 -4.78 -55.95 36.99
N MET A 2 -5.10 -56.15 38.28
CA MET A 2 -4.75 -55.21 39.37
C MET A 2 -3.42 -55.54 40.10
N GLU A 3 -2.83 -56.72 39.92
CA GLU A 3 -1.55 -57.07 40.60
C GLU A 3 -0.31 -56.46 39.92
N PHE A 4 -0.40 -56.05 38.66
CA PHE A 4 0.73 -55.43 37.94
C PHE A 4 0.98 -53.98 38.37
N ILE A 5 0.00 -53.33 39.01
CA ILE A 5 0.04 -51.92 39.41
C ILE A 5 0.77 -51.74 40.76
N ASN A 6 0.86 -52.79 41.60
CA ASN A 6 1.44 -52.70 42.93
C ASN A 6 2.94 -53.04 42.99
N HIS A 7 3.58 -53.27 41.85
CA HIS A 7 5.02 -53.47 41.83
C HIS A 7 5.70 -52.11 42.03
N PRO A 8 6.56 -51.94 43.06
CA PRO A 8 7.14 -50.64 43.40
C PRO A 8 7.87 -49.98 42.22
N ALA A 9 8.54 -50.78 41.38
CA ALA A 9 9.17 -50.30 40.15
C ALA A 9 8.19 -49.79 39.07
N VAL A 10 6.97 -50.33 38.99
CA VAL A 10 5.93 -49.85 38.06
C VAL A 10 5.35 -48.53 38.57
N MET A 11 5.21 -48.38 39.89
CA MET A 11 4.80 -47.11 40.49
C MET A 11 5.88 -46.04 40.34
N GLU A 12 7.15 -46.37 40.53
CA GLU A 12 8.27 -45.44 40.36
C GLU A 12 8.38 -44.95 38.91
N THR A 13 8.30 -45.85 37.93
CA THR A 13 8.29 -45.47 36.51
C THR A 13 7.06 -44.65 36.12
N PHE A 14 5.90 -44.92 36.71
CA PHE A 14 4.69 -44.12 36.48
C PHE A 14 4.82 -42.71 37.06
N VAL A 15 5.42 -42.58 38.26
CA VAL A 15 5.72 -41.28 38.88
C VAL A 15 6.73 -40.51 38.03
N ASP A 16 7.78 -41.16 37.53
CA ASP A 16 8.77 -40.52 36.65
C ASP A 16 8.14 -40.04 35.33
N ILE A 17 7.25 -40.84 34.73
CA ILE A 17 6.50 -40.44 33.53
C ILE A 17 5.60 -39.23 33.81
N LEU A 18 4.91 -39.22 34.96
CA LEU A 18 4.08 -38.08 35.36
C LEU A 18 4.90 -36.82 35.58
N VAL A 19 6.04 -36.92 36.26
CA VAL A 19 6.97 -35.79 36.48
C VAL A 19 7.53 -35.28 35.15
N CYS A 20 7.85 -36.16 34.21
CA CYS A 20 8.29 -35.79 32.87
C CYS A 20 7.18 -35.13 32.02
N ALA A 21 5.91 -35.42 32.30
CA ALA A 21 4.77 -34.82 31.59
C ALA A 21 4.45 -33.39 32.08
N VAL A 22 4.86 -33.02 33.31
CA VAL A 22 4.57 -31.70 33.90
C VAL A 22 5.16 -30.55 33.06
N PRO A 23 6.45 -30.55 32.65
CA PRO A 23 7.00 -29.47 31.83
C PRO A 23 6.32 -29.34 30.46
N ILE A 24 5.91 -30.46 29.88
CA ILE A 24 5.22 -30.49 28.57
C ILE A 24 3.86 -29.82 28.70
N TRP A 25 3.09 -30.17 29.73
CA TRP A 25 1.79 -29.54 29.99
C TRP A 25 1.91 -28.07 30.36
N VAL A 26 2.94 -27.68 31.11
CA VAL A 26 3.23 -26.26 31.39
C VAL A 26 3.50 -25.49 30.10
N ALA A 27 4.30 -26.04 29.18
CA ALA A 27 4.55 -25.42 27.88
C ALA A 27 3.27 -25.29 27.03
N VAL A 28 2.41 -26.30 27.03
CA VAL A 28 1.10 -26.26 26.33
C VAL A 28 0.19 -25.18 26.93
N MET A 29 0.12 -25.09 28.26
CA MET A 29 -0.71 -24.08 28.93
C MET A 29 -0.18 -22.66 28.70
N ILE A 30 1.14 -22.45 28.71
CA ILE A 30 1.75 -21.17 28.34
C ILE A 30 1.43 -20.82 26.88
N GLY A 31 1.54 -21.78 25.96
CA GLY A 31 1.17 -21.60 24.55
C GLY A 31 -0.32 -21.26 24.36
N LEU A 32 -1.21 -21.89 25.12
CA LEU A 32 -2.64 -21.58 25.15
C LEU A 32 -2.90 -20.18 25.70
N VAL A 33 -2.30 -19.81 26.82
CA VAL A 33 -2.46 -18.47 27.41
C VAL A 33 -1.91 -17.40 26.49
N ILE A 34 -0.73 -17.60 25.88
CA ILE A 34 -0.18 -16.67 24.88
C ILE A 34 -1.11 -16.63 23.67
N GLY A 35 -1.58 -17.76 23.15
CA GLY A 35 -2.49 -17.80 21.99
C GLY A 35 -3.86 -17.17 22.25
N TRP A 36 -4.37 -17.27 23.48
CA TRP A 36 -5.65 -16.66 23.89
C TRP A 36 -5.51 -15.19 24.27
N SER A 37 -4.40 -14.81 24.89
CA SER A 37 -4.08 -13.43 25.26
C SER A 37 -3.60 -12.63 24.05
N TRP A 38 -3.11 -13.31 23.02
CA TRP A 38 -2.78 -12.70 21.74
C TRP A 38 -4.04 -12.62 20.88
N ARG A 39 -4.75 -11.50 21.00
CA ARG A 39 -5.57 -10.97 19.89
C ARG A 39 -4.74 -9.92 19.15
N PRO A 40 -3.99 -10.29 18.09
CA PRO A 40 -3.31 -9.29 17.29
C PRO A 40 -4.38 -8.43 16.63
N ARG A 41 -4.41 -7.13 16.92
CA ARG A 41 -5.31 -6.15 16.25
C ARG A 41 -5.08 -6.10 14.73
N TRP A 42 -4.00 -6.73 14.25
CA TRP A 42 -3.61 -6.87 12.85
C TRP A 42 -4.30 -8.03 12.11
N THR A 43 -4.98 -8.97 12.79
CA THR A 43 -5.67 -10.07 12.10
C THR A 43 -6.78 -9.58 11.17
N GLY A 44 -7.42 -8.45 11.50
CA GLY A 44 -8.39 -7.78 10.62
C GLY A 44 -7.75 -7.24 9.34
N LEU A 45 -6.53 -6.68 9.42
CA LEU A 45 -5.76 -6.20 8.26
C LEU A 45 -5.27 -7.35 7.39
N ILE A 46 -4.84 -8.46 7.99
CA ILE A 46 -4.44 -9.66 7.26
C ILE A 46 -5.67 -10.33 6.63
N PHE A 47 -6.82 -10.41 7.31
CA PHE A 47 -8.05 -10.95 6.72
C PHE A 47 -8.57 -10.09 5.56
N LEU A 48 -8.45 -8.76 5.63
CA LEU A 48 -8.81 -7.88 4.51
C LEU A 48 -7.85 -8.06 3.32
N GLY A 49 -6.55 -8.13 3.58
CA GLY A 49 -5.52 -8.32 2.55
C GLY A 49 -5.53 -9.71 1.90
N PHE A 50 -5.89 -10.76 2.66
CA PHE A 50 -5.88 -12.13 2.17
C PHE A 50 -7.20 -12.52 1.46
N ARG A 51 -8.34 -11.88 1.80
CA ARG A 51 -9.63 -12.12 1.12
C ARG A 51 -9.65 -11.70 -0.35
N SER A 52 -8.79 -10.76 -0.75
CA SER A 52 -8.67 -10.30 -2.13
C SER A 52 -8.01 -11.35 -3.03
N LYS A 53 -7.00 -12.08 -2.53
CA LYS A 53 -6.24 -13.05 -3.35
C LYS A 53 -6.75 -14.48 -3.27
N PHE A 54 -7.55 -14.85 -2.27
CA PHE A 54 -8.06 -16.22 -2.14
C PHE A 54 -9.33 -16.52 -2.96
N ARG A 55 -9.92 -15.52 -3.63
CA ARG A 55 -11.10 -15.73 -4.48
C ARG A 55 -10.78 -16.28 -5.88
N PHE A 56 -9.50 -16.40 -6.24
CA PHE A 56 -9.06 -16.89 -7.57
C PHE A 56 -8.37 -18.26 -7.54
N MET A 57 -8.30 -18.91 -6.37
CA MET A 57 -7.63 -20.22 -6.21
C MET A 57 -8.54 -21.30 -5.61
N TRP A 58 -9.86 -21.10 -5.65
CA TRP A 58 -10.83 -22.10 -5.22
C TRP A 58 -11.87 -22.39 -6.30
N THR A 59 -11.40 -22.84 -7.46
CA THR A 59 -12.18 -23.66 -8.39
C THR A 59 -11.45 -24.98 -8.57
N VAL A 60 -11.56 -25.86 -7.58
CA VAL A 60 -11.19 -27.28 -7.69
C VAL A 60 -12.34 -28.09 -7.10
N PRO A 61 -12.76 -29.22 -7.70
CA PRO A 61 -13.98 -29.94 -7.32
C PRO A 61 -13.94 -30.46 -5.87
N PRO A 62 -15.10 -30.68 -5.25
CA PRO A 62 -15.19 -31.06 -3.85
C PRO A 62 -14.57 -32.46 -3.65
N GLY A 63 -13.56 -32.55 -2.78
CA GLY A 63 -13.08 -33.84 -2.28
C GLY A 63 -11.57 -34.09 -2.27
N PHE A 64 -10.69 -33.10 -2.12
CA PHE A 64 -9.24 -33.36 -2.04
C PHE A 64 -8.50 -32.41 -1.09
N GLY A 65 -8.51 -32.71 0.22
CA GLY A 65 -7.81 -31.87 1.20
C GLY A 65 -7.64 -32.53 2.57
N ALA A 66 -6.69 -33.46 2.69
CA ALA A 66 -6.04 -33.86 3.96
C ALA A 66 -4.95 -34.93 3.73
N ARG A 67 -5.15 -35.84 2.76
CA ARG A 67 -4.30 -37.03 2.58
C ARG A 67 -2.94 -36.77 1.91
N ARG A 68 -2.74 -35.61 1.26
CA ARG A 68 -1.47 -35.28 0.59
C ARG A 68 -0.54 -34.37 1.40
N PHE A 69 -1.04 -33.67 2.41
CA PHE A 69 -0.19 -32.97 3.37
C PHE A 69 0.58 -33.96 4.26
N TRP A 70 -0.04 -35.11 4.56
CA TRP A 70 0.57 -36.20 5.32
C TRP A 70 1.65 -36.98 4.54
N LEU A 71 1.51 -37.07 3.21
CA LEU A 71 2.49 -37.71 2.32
C LEU A 71 3.75 -36.84 2.10
N ALA A 72 3.61 -35.51 2.15
CA ALA A 72 4.76 -34.61 2.04
C ALA A 72 5.66 -34.65 3.29
N PHE A 73 5.08 -34.85 4.48
CA PHE A 73 5.84 -34.94 5.74
C PHE A 73 6.58 -36.28 5.87
N THR A 74 6.06 -37.36 5.30
CA THR A 74 6.72 -38.68 5.28
C THR A 74 7.85 -38.79 4.24
N ALA A 75 7.83 -37.98 3.18
CA ALA A 75 8.92 -37.92 2.20
C ALA A 75 10.17 -37.19 2.72
N LEU A 76 10.01 -36.21 3.63
CA LEU A 76 11.12 -35.44 4.22
C LEU A 76 11.89 -36.23 5.29
N SER A 77 11.29 -37.24 5.92
CA SER A 77 11.97 -38.11 6.90
C SER A 77 12.82 -39.23 6.29
N ALA A 78 12.73 -39.49 4.98
CA ALA A 78 13.56 -40.50 4.29
C ALA A 78 14.83 -39.92 3.62
N PHE A 79 15.00 -38.59 3.63
CA PHE A 79 16.10 -37.92 2.95
C PHE A 79 17.52 -38.15 3.52
N PRO A 80 17.75 -38.59 4.78
CA PRO A 80 19.11 -38.89 5.24
C PRO A 80 19.68 -40.22 4.73
N VAL A 81 18.83 -41.18 4.31
CA VAL A 81 19.27 -42.53 3.94
C VAL A 81 19.65 -42.61 2.44
N CYS A 82 18.90 -41.94 1.56
CA CYS A 82 19.20 -41.93 0.13
C CYS A 82 20.46 -41.14 -0.26
N ARG A 83 20.93 -40.22 0.60
CA ARG A 83 22.17 -39.47 0.34
C ARG A 83 23.43 -40.32 0.52
N ARG A 84 23.42 -41.34 1.41
CA ARG A 84 24.56 -42.26 1.60
C ARG A 84 24.75 -43.25 0.46
N LEU A 85 23.67 -43.71 -0.20
CA LEU A 85 23.79 -44.61 -1.36
C LEU A 85 24.28 -43.90 -2.63
N TRP A 86 23.84 -42.66 -2.87
CA TRP A 86 24.23 -41.88 -4.07
C TRP A 86 25.74 -41.59 -4.15
N PHE A 87 26.41 -41.37 -3.01
CA PHE A 87 27.85 -41.14 -2.99
C PHE A 87 28.68 -42.42 -3.20
N SER A 88 28.14 -43.62 -2.92
CA SER A 88 28.85 -44.88 -3.17
C SER A 88 28.90 -45.25 -4.66
N PHE A 89 27.87 -44.88 -5.44
CA PHE A 89 27.80 -45.19 -6.86
C PHE A 89 28.61 -44.23 -7.74
N ARG A 90 28.79 -42.97 -7.32
CA ARG A 90 29.55 -41.96 -8.09
C ARG A 90 31.08 -42.07 -7.92
N GLY A 91 31.55 -42.84 -6.94
CA GLY A 91 32.97 -43.10 -6.69
C GLY A 91 33.57 -44.22 -7.55
N ARG A 92 32.74 -45.02 -8.23
CA ARG A 92 33.22 -46.18 -9.03
C ARG A 92 33.43 -45.88 -10.52
N SER A 93 32.88 -44.77 -11.02
CA SER A 93 32.96 -44.41 -12.45
C SER A 93 34.16 -43.53 -12.82
N ARG A 94 35.03 -43.18 -11.87
CA ARG A 94 36.19 -42.29 -12.09
C ARG A 94 37.53 -43.04 -12.17
N LYS A 95 37.52 -44.37 -12.30
CA LYS A 95 38.72 -45.23 -12.37
C LYS A 95 38.83 -46.04 -13.68
N VAL A 96 38.21 -45.56 -14.76
CA VAL A 96 38.41 -46.09 -16.12
C VAL A 96 38.38 -44.90 -17.07
N GLU A 97 39.49 -44.18 -17.16
CA GLU A 97 39.91 -43.28 -18.25
C GLU A 97 41.08 -42.44 -17.72
N ALA A 98 42.20 -43.12 -17.49
CA ALA A 98 43.49 -42.52 -17.19
C ALA A 98 44.57 -43.39 -17.83
N LEU A 99 44.60 -43.39 -19.17
CA LEU A 99 45.71 -43.70 -20.08
C LEU A 99 45.29 -42.98 -21.37
N THR A 100 45.89 -41.90 -21.88
CA THR A 100 47.20 -41.88 -22.54
C THR A 100 47.56 -40.41 -22.88
N GLU A 101 48.72 -39.96 -22.41
CA GLU A 101 49.75 -39.04 -22.94
C GLU A 101 49.46 -37.68 -23.65
N GLU A 102 50.20 -36.68 -23.13
CA GLU A 102 50.67 -35.33 -23.59
C GLU A 102 51.56 -35.34 -24.88
N PRO A 103 52.24 -34.25 -25.36
CA PRO A 103 52.27 -32.81 -24.98
C PRO A 103 52.26 -31.78 -26.16
N ALA A 104 52.26 -30.47 -25.85
CA ALA A 104 53.32 -29.48 -26.19
C ALA A 104 52.88 -28.06 -26.64
N GLY A 105 53.43 -27.06 -25.92
CA GLY A 105 53.92 -25.75 -26.41
C GLY A 105 52.92 -24.58 -26.57
N LEU A 106 53.23 -23.29 -26.41
CA LEU A 106 54.30 -22.49 -25.79
C LEU A 106 53.87 -21.00 -25.95
N GLY A 107 54.04 -20.17 -24.91
CA GLY A 107 54.29 -18.71 -25.00
C GLY A 107 53.07 -17.77 -25.16
N SER A 108 53.10 -16.47 -24.84
CA SER A 108 54.06 -15.60 -24.13
C SER A 108 53.48 -14.17 -24.06
N VAL A 109 53.40 -13.59 -22.84
CA VAL A 109 53.85 -12.22 -22.42
C VAL A 109 53.35 -10.94 -23.15
N SER A 110 52.73 -10.01 -22.38
CA SER A 110 53.11 -8.57 -22.16
C SER A 110 51.94 -7.58 -22.01
N GLY A 111 51.92 -6.76 -20.95
CA GLY A 111 51.29 -5.41 -20.91
C GLY A 111 52.36 -4.32 -21.18
N PRO A 112 52.28 -3.06 -20.67
CA PRO A 112 51.16 -2.21 -20.20
C PRO A 112 51.24 -0.74 -20.73
N THR A 113 50.39 0.20 -20.25
CA THR A 113 50.73 1.59 -19.75
C THR A 113 49.72 2.72 -20.06
N LEU A 114 49.55 3.56 -19.03
CA LEU A 114 48.77 4.80 -18.77
C LEU A 114 49.23 6.06 -19.54
N VAL A 115 48.39 7.12 -19.67
CA VAL A 115 48.61 8.59 -19.37
C VAL A 115 47.21 9.30 -19.47
N ALA A 116 46.58 9.94 -18.47
CA ALA A 116 46.65 11.35 -17.97
C ALA A 116 46.65 12.46 -19.07
N ALA A 117 46.24 13.73 -18.96
CA ALA A 117 45.41 14.60 -18.10
C ALA A 117 45.39 16.03 -18.77
N ALA A 118 44.59 16.96 -18.22
CA ALA A 118 44.57 18.44 -18.33
C ALA A 118 43.63 19.11 -19.38
N LEU A 119 42.64 19.97 -19.01
CA LEU A 119 42.62 21.37 -18.47
C LEU A 119 42.95 22.43 -19.56
N GLU A 120 42.33 23.60 -19.80
CA GLU A 120 41.60 24.67 -19.05
C GLU A 120 40.73 25.53 -20.04
N THR A 121 39.55 26.06 -19.68
CA THR A 121 39.22 27.42 -19.13
C THR A 121 39.25 28.59 -20.14
N ASP A 122 38.14 29.33 -20.32
CA ASP A 122 38.14 30.81 -20.21
C ASP A 122 36.75 31.47 -20.17
N THR A 123 36.77 32.74 -19.77
CA THR A 123 35.78 33.52 -19.01
C THR A 123 35.22 34.70 -19.83
N ALA A 124 34.02 35.23 -19.53
CA ALA A 124 33.73 36.69 -19.45
C ALA A 124 32.24 37.02 -19.23
N ALA A 125 32.02 38.09 -18.46
CA ALA A 125 30.76 38.65 -17.99
C ALA A 125 30.17 39.72 -18.93
N ASP A 126 28.89 40.04 -18.77
CA ASP A 126 28.39 41.41 -19.00
C ASP A 126 27.17 41.73 -18.12
N ALA A 127 27.09 42.98 -17.66
CA ALA A 127 26.10 43.50 -16.71
C ALA A 127 25.59 44.88 -17.16
N SER A 128 24.27 45.09 -17.19
CA SER A 128 23.59 46.41 -17.15
C SER A 128 22.07 46.17 -17.11
N SER A 129 21.33 46.43 -16.03
CA SER A 129 20.80 47.70 -15.46
C SER A 129 19.53 48.25 -16.14
N GLY A 130 18.43 48.27 -15.36
CA GLY A 130 17.38 49.29 -15.35
C GLY A 130 16.18 49.19 -16.32
N GLU A 131 15.02 48.76 -15.80
CA GLU A 131 13.79 49.57 -15.85
C GLU A 131 12.68 48.95 -14.99
N ILE A 132 12.28 49.66 -13.92
CA ILE A 132 11.09 49.35 -13.12
C ILE A 132 9.90 50.00 -13.84
N ARG A 133 8.98 49.18 -14.35
CA ARG A 133 7.61 49.61 -14.69
C ARG A 133 6.62 48.79 -13.85
N PRO A 134 5.64 49.45 -13.20
CA PRO A 134 4.69 48.80 -12.33
C PRO A 134 3.62 48.14 -13.19
N THR A 135 3.79 46.86 -13.50
CA THR A 135 2.74 46.08 -14.14
C THR A 135 1.92 45.44 -13.04
N GLY A 136 0.64 45.84 -12.92
CA GLY A 136 -0.32 45.31 -11.95
C GLY A 136 -0.49 43.80 -12.11
N ALA A 137 0.26 43.05 -11.31
CA ALA A 137 0.32 41.60 -11.33
C ALA A 137 0.25 41.03 -9.91
N ASP A 138 -0.75 41.47 -9.13
CA ASP A 138 -1.23 40.73 -7.96
C ASP A 138 -2.46 39.90 -8.36
N VAL A 139 -2.37 39.19 -9.48
CA VAL A 139 -3.17 37.99 -9.65
C VAL A 139 -2.39 36.91 -8.93
N GLU A 140 -2.69 36.73 -7.64
CA GLU A 140 -2.27 35.54 -6.88
C GLU A 140 -2.48 34.33 -7.78
N LYS A 141 -1.38 33.67 -8.13
CA LYS A 141 -1.41 32.48 -8.98
C LYS A 141 -1.97 31.33 -8.17
N SER A 142 -3.29 31.31 -8.00
CA SER A 142 -4.00 30.29 -7.23
C SER A 142 -3.58 28.92 -7.73
N SER A 143 -3.15 28.06 -6.81
CA SER A 143 -2.71 26.71 -7.14
C SER A 143 -3.84 25.88 -7.72
N VAL A 144 -5.09 26.16 -7.31
CA VAL A 144 -6.33 25.54 -7.79
C VAL A 144 -7.16 26.57 -8.56
N THR A 145 -7.45 26.26 -9.83
CA THR A 145 -7.96 27.21 -10.83
C THR A 145 -9.32 26.75 -11.39
N GLU A 146 -9.99 27.63 -12.11
CA GLU A 146 -11.25 27.37 -12.80
C GLU A 146 -11.13 26.24 -13.83
N LYS A 147 -9.95 26.04 -14.43
CA LYS A 147 -9.67 24.90 -15.31
C LYS A 147 -9.80 23.55 -14.60
N ASP A 148 -9.43 23.51 -13.32
CA ASP A 148 -9.57 22.29 -12.52
C ASP A 148 -11.05 21.98 -12.24
N LEU A 149 -11.88 23.02 -12.08
CA LEU A 149 -13.34 22.87 -11.98
C LEU A 149 -13.94 22.40 -13.31
N GLU A 150 -13.52 22.97 -14.44
CA GLU A 150 -13.94 22.51 -15.78
C GLU A 150 -13.63 21.02 -15.98
N HIS A 151 -12.43 20.57 -15.57
CA HIS A 151 -12.05 19.16 -15.60
C HIS A 151 -12.98 18.30 -14.71
N LEU A 152 -13.32 18.76 -13.51
CA LEU A 152 -14.31 18.08 -12.66
C LEU A 152 -15.68 17.97 -13.32
N LEU A 153 -16.16 19.03 -13.97
CA LEU A 153 -17.44 19.02 -14.68
C LEU A 153 -17.40 18.04 -15.88
N HIS A 154 -16.27 17.94 -16.57
CA HIS A 154 -16.09 16.95 -17.63
C HIS A 154 -16.20 15.50 -17.10
N LEU A 155 -15.53 15.21 -15.98
CA LEU A 155 -15.61 13.91 -15.31
C LEU A 155 -17.04 13.56 -14.86
N LEU A 156 -17.86 14.56 -14.57
CA LEU A 156 -19.27 14.37 -14.20
C LEU A 156 -20.16 14.08 -15.39
N ASP A 157 -19.97 14.80 -16.49
CA ASP A 157 -20.83 14.73 -17.68
C ASP A 157 -20.75 13.37 -18.38
N GLY A 158 -19.80 12.51 -17.99
CA GLY A 158 -19.71 11.13 -18.49
C GLY A 158 -19.45 11.02 -19.98
N LYS A 159 -18.97 12.12 -20.60
CA LYS A 159 -18.60 12.19 -22.01
C LYS A 159 -17.24 11.57 -22.30
N ASP A 160 -16.47 11.25 -21.26
CA ASP A 160 -15.34 10.34 -21.34
C ASP A 160 -15.89 8.92 -21.58
N GLY A 161 -16.00 8.56 -22.86
CA GLY A 161 -16.62 7.31 -23.31
C GLY A 161 -16.16 6.07 -22.55
N GLU A 162 -17.06 5.10 -22.42
CA GLU A 162 -16.78 3.68 -22.20
C GLU A 162 -15.77 3.32 -21.08
N LEU A 163 -15.58 4.18 -20.07
CA LEU A 163 -14.77 3.80 -18.90
C LEU A 163 -15.44 2.60 -18.23
N VAL A 164 -14.80 1.44 -18.35
CA VAL A 164 -15.27 0.20 -17.73
C VAL A 164 -15.02 0.30 -16.22
N TRP A 165 -16.02 0.79 -15.51
CA TRP A 165 -16.03 0.87 -14.05
C TRP A 165 -16.31 -0.52 -13.45
N GLN A 166 -15.39 -1.02 -12.65
CA GLN A 166 -15.55 -2.25 -11.89
C GLN A 166 -16.17 -1.93 -10.53
N SER A 167 -17.33 -2.52 -10.22
CA SER A 167 -17.94 -2.41 -8.89
C SER A 167 -17.04 -3.03 -7.82
N MET A 168 -16.72 -2.28 -6.78
CA MET A 168 -15.91 -2.73 -5.64
C MET A 168 -16.75 -3.03 -4.42
N MET A 169 -17.72 -2.16 -4.12
CA MET A 169 -18.49 -2.23 -2.88
C MET A 169 -19.84 -1.55 -3.04
N GLU A 170 -20.85 -2.16 -2.46
CA GLU A 170 -22.16 -1.57 -2.21
C GLU A 170 -22.57 -1.88 -0.78
N ARG A 171 -22.96 -0.85 -0.03
CA ARG A 171 -23.37 -0.92 1.37
C ARG A 171 -24.55 0.01 1.59
N SER A 172 -25.54 -0.46 2.32
CA SER A 172 -26.66 0.36 2.77
C SER A 172 -26.82 0.19 4.28
N THR A 173 -27.26 1.28 4.91
CA THR A 173 -27.72 1.38 6.29
C THR A 173 -29.11 2.01 6.27
N SER A 174 -29.73 2.23 7.43
CA SER A 174 -31.08 2.82 7.49
C SER A 174 -31.17 4.24 6.94
N ASN A 175 -30.07 5.01 6.90
CA ASN A 175 -30.06 6.42 6.50
C ASN A 175 -28.90 6.80 5.56
N MET A 176 -28.12 5.82 5.10
CA MET A 176 -27.00 6.03 4.20
C MET A 176 -26.82 4.87 3.23
N THR A 177 -26.67 5.18 1.95
CA THR A 177 -26.28 4.23 0.89
C THR A 177 -24.95 4.64 0.29
N TYR A 178 -24.00 3.70 0.19
CA TYR A 178 -22.65 3.90 -0.33
C TYR A 178 -22.35 2.89 -1.43
N GLN A 179 -21.87 3.39 -2.56
CA GLN A 179 -21.42 2.62 -3.71
C GLN A 179 -20.02 3.08 -4.11
N ALA A 180 -19.15 2.14 -4.47
CA ALA A 180 -17.80 2.43 -4.94
C ALA A 180 -17.41 1.59 -6.14
N TRP A 181 -16.71 2.22 -7.07
CA TRP A 181 -16.18 1.65 -8.29
C TRP A 181 -14.71 1.99 -8.43
N ARG A 182 -13.98 1.15 -9.17
CA ARG A 182 -12.62 1.41 -9.61
C ARG A 182 -12.53 1.29 -11.12
N HIS A 183 -11.62 2.04 -11.70
CA HIS A 183 -11.22 1.91 -13.09
C HIS A 183 -9.70 1.85 -13.13
N GLU A 184 -9.17 0.83 -13.79
CA GLU A 184 -7.74 0.60 -13.95
C GLU A 184 -7.43 0.74 -15.45
N PRO A 185 -6.93 1.90 -15.90
CA PRO A 185 -6.56 2.09 -17.31
C PRO A 185 -5.31 1.27 -17.65
N GLU A 186 -5.10 0.96 -18.94
CA GLU A 186 -3.87 0.27 -19.39
C GLU A 186 -2.61 1.08 -19.08
N VAL A 187 -2.72 2.40 -19.17
CA VAL A 187 -1.65 3.36 -18.88
C VAL A 187 -2.20 4.44 -17.96
N GLY A 188 -1.57 4.63 -16.81
CA GLY A 188 -1.88 5.70 -15.86
C GLY A 188 -2.30 5.22 -14.48
N PRO A 189 -2.69 6.15 -13.59
CA PRO A 189 -3.08 5.83 -12.23
C PRO A 189 -4.45 5.15 -12.16
N ILE A 190 -4.66 4.37 -11.11
CA ILE A 190 -5.96 3.80 -10.80
C ILE A 190 -6.92 4.93 -10.40
N MET A 191 -8.12 4.90 -10.94
CA MET A 191 -9.17 5.85 -10.65
C MET A 191 -10.23 5.19 -9.76
N TYR A 192 -10.63 5.90 -8.72
CA TYR A 192 -11.70 5.50 -7.82
C TYR A 192 -12.85 6.48 -7.89
N ARG A 193 -14.06 5.95 -7.86
CA ARG A 193 -15.28 6.72 -7.78
C ARG A 193 -16.16 6.15 -6.70
N SER A 194 -16.81 7.02 -5.94
CA SER A 194 -17.84 6.63 -5.00
C SER A 194 -19.03 7.57 -5.05
N LYS A 195 -20.18 7.02 -4.69
CA LYS A 195 -21.45 7.71 -4.55
C LYS A 195 -21.99 7.38 -3.17
N THR A 196 -22.31 8.41 -2.41
CA THR A 196 -22.96 8.30 -1.11
C THR A 196 -24.25 9.07 -1.14
N ILE A 197 -25.33 8.48 -0.64
CA ILE A 197 -26.62 9.13 -0.40
C ILE A 197 -26.82 9.16 1.11
N PHE A 198 -27.09 10.34 1.66
CA PHE A 198 -27.46 10.58 3.04
C PHE A 198 -28.94 10.99 3.07
N GLU A 199 -29.77 10.38 3.90
CA GLU A 199 -31.23 10.65 3.91
C GLU A 199 -31.64 11.77 4.89
N ASP A 200 -30.80 12.07 5.89
CA ASP A 200 -31.10 13.02 6.97
C ASP A 200 -29.99 14.08 7.13
N ALA A 201 -29.48 14.61 6.02
CA ALA A 201 -28.39 15.58 6.04
C ALA A 201 -28.65 16.73 5.08
N THR A 202 -28.11 17.90 5.36
CA THR A 202 -28.14 19.05 4.43
C THR A 202 -26.83 19.11 3.62
N PRO A 203 -26.84 19.55 2.34
CA PRO A 203 -25.62 19.73 1.54
C PRO A 203 -24.53 20.53 2.26
N GLU A 204 -24.93 21.56 3.01
CA GLU A 204 -24.07 22.45 3.77
C GLU A 204 -23.35 21.69 4.91
N LEU A 205 -24.09 20.90 5.69
CA LEU A 205 -23.52 20.01 6.71
C LEU A 205 -22.52 19.01 6.13
N VAL A 206 -22.85 18.37 5.01
CA VAL A 206 -21.95 17.38 4.38
C VAL A 206 -20.70 18.06 3.84
N ARG A 207 -20.83 19.27 3.26
CA ARG A 207 -19.70 20.10 2.80
C ARG A 207 -18.76 20.41 3.97
N ASP A 208 -19.30 20.93 5.06
CA ASP A 208 -18.52 21.33 6.23
C ASP A 208 -17.82 20.13 6.86
N PHE A 209 -18.52 19.00 6.97
CA PHE A 209 -17.94 17.74 7.46
C PHE A 209 -16.71 17.28 6.64
N PHE A 210 -16.75 17.40 5.30
CA PHE A 210 -15.62 17.00 4.45
C PHE A 210 -14.51 18.05 4.37
N TRP A 211 -14.80 19.32 4.62
CA TRP A 211 -13.84 20.42 4.55
C TRP A 211 -13.03 20.62 5.85
N ASP A 212 -13.62 20.24 6.98
CA ASP A 212 -13.05 20.43 8.33
C ASP A 212 -11.91 19.45 8.63
N ASP A 213 -10.68 19.93 8.51
CA ASP A 213 -9.47 19.17 8.85
C ASP A 213 -9.22 19.07 10.36
N GLU A 214 -9.78 19.96 11.18
CA GLU A 214 -9.64 19.91 12.64
C GLU A 214 -10.50 18.80 13.24
N PHE A 215 -11.68 18.60 12.67
CA PHE A 215 -12.59 17.52 13.05
C PHE A 215 -12.16 16.16 12.50
N ARG A 216 -11.44 16.15 11.37
CA ARG A 216 -11.11 14.92 10.63
C ARG A 216 -10.36 13.83 11.41
N PRO A 217 -9.37 14.13 12.28
CA PRO A 217 -8.69 13.13 13.10
C PRO A 217 -9.63 12.34 14.02
N LYS A 218 -10.84 12.85 14.32
CA LYS A 218 -11.83 12.14 15.15
C LYS A 218 -12.44 10.93 14.45
N TRP A 219 -12.47 10.92 13.11
CA TRP A 219 -13.11 9.87 12.31
C TRP A 219 -12.21 9.20 11.28
N ASP A 220 -11.18 9.89 10.76
CA ASP A 220 -10.16 9.30 9.88
C ASP A 220 -8.90 8.95 10.71
N PRO A 221 -8.76 7.68 11.18
CA PRO A 221 -7.59 7.27 11.96
C PRO A 221 -6.29 7.29 11.14
N MET A 222 -6.37 7.43 9.81
CA MET A 222 -5.17 7.57 8.98
C MET A 222 -4.62 8.99 9.01
N LEU A 223 -5.40 10.04 9.29
CA LEU A 223 -4.87 11.41 9.33
C LEU A 223 -4.15 11.66 10.67
N ALA A 224 -2.81 11.66 10.66
CA ALA A 224 -2.02 11.86 11.88
C ALA A 224 -1.62 13.31 12.14
N TYR A 225 -1.54 14.12 11.08
CA TYR A 225 -1.16 15.51 11.19
C TYR A 225 -1.74 16.28 10.01
N PHE A 226 -2.16 17.51 10.28
CA PHE A 226 -2.50 18.48 9.27
C PHE A 226 -1.94 19.86 9.67
N LYS A 227 -1.62 20.69 8.67
CA LYS A 227 -1.29 22.10 8.87
C LYS A 227 -1.70 22.89 7.64
N ILE A 228 -2.45 23.97 7.85
CA ILE A 228 -2.72 24.96 6.80
C ILE A 228 -1.43 25.74 6.59
N LEU A 229 -0.93 25.73 5.35
CA LEU A 229 0.30 26.40 4.94
C LEU A 229 -0.01 27.79 4.39
N GLU A 230 -1.05 27.89 3.55
CA GLU A 230 -1.50 29.13 2.92
C GLU A 230 -3.02 29.13 2.80
N GLU A 231 -3.61 30.32 2.88
CA GLU A 231 -5.03 30.56 2.70
C GLU A 231 -5.21 31.83 1.86
N CYS A 232 -5.95 31.72 0.76
CA CYS A 232 -6.33 32.84 -0.09
C CYS A 232 -7.72 33.35 0.35
N PRO A 233 -7.81 34.52 1.00
CA PRO A 233 -9.09 35.02 1.53
C PRO A 233 -10.12 35.33 0.45
N HIS A 234 -9.68 35.65 -0.77
CA HIS A 234 -10.59 36.03 -1.85
C HIS A 234 -11.27 34.83 -2.51
N THR A 235 -10.56 33.71 -2.66
CA THR A 235 -11.06 32.52 -3.35
C THR A 235 -11.44 31.37 -2.42
N GLY A 236 -11.06 31.44 -1.14
CA GLY A 236 -11.17 30.34 -0.18
C GLY A 236 -10.25 29.16 -0.49
N THR A 237 -9.23 29.35 -1.34
CA THR A 237 -8.26 28.31 -1.67
C THR A 237 -7.32 28.09 -0.50
N LEU A 238 -7.14 26.84 -0.10
CA LEU A 238 -6.21 26.43 0.96
C LEU A 238 -5.07 25.60 0.37
N VAL A 239 -3.84 25.87 0.82
CA VAL A 239 -2.72 24.94 0.69
C VAL A 239 -2.49 24.28 2.04
N VAL A 240 -2.59 22.95 2.08
CA VAL A 240 -2.55 22.17 3.33
C VAL A 240 -1.52 21.05 3.23
N GLN A 241 -0.76 20.86 4.30
CA GLN A 241 0.07 19.69 4.52
C GLN A 241 -0.73 18.64 5.28
N TRP A 242 -0.88 17.43 4.73
CA TRP A 242 -1.41 16.26 5.44
C TRP A 242 -0.35 15.18 5.58
N ILE A 243 -0.29 14.53 6.74
CA ILE A 243 0.48 13.29 6.91
C ILE A 243 -0.49 12.17 7.25
N LYS A 244 -0.58 11.18 6.35
CA LYS A 244 -1.39 9.98 6.55
C LYS A 244 -0.54 8.80 7.01
N LYS A 245 -0.99 8.13 8.07
CA LYS A 245 -0.43 6.88 8.60
C LYS A 245 -0.77 5.73 7.68
N PHE A 246 0.25 4.99 7.30
CA PHE A 246 0.10 3.74 6.56
C PHE A 246 0.48 2.55 7.46
N PRO A 247 0.05 1.32 7.14
CA PRO A 247 0.50 0.14 7.86
C PRO A 247 2.03 0.07 7.93
N PHE A 248 2.58 -0.46 9.03
CA PHE A 248 4.01 -0.38 9.39
C PHE A 248 5.02 -0.87 8.34
N PHE A 249 4.57 -1.68 7.36
CA PHE A 249 5.40 -2.14 6.25
C PHE A 249 5.55 -1.10 5.12
N CYS A 250 4.81 0.00 5.18
CA CYS A 250 4.89 1.15 4.28
C CYS A 250 5.32 2.39 5.05
N SER A 251 6.06 3.29 4.41
CA SER A 251 6.28 4.63 4.98
C SER A 251 4.97 5.43 5.00
N ASP A 252 4.78 6.25 6.02
CA ASP A 252 3.72 7.26 6.04
C ASP A 252 3.78 8.13 4.78
N ARG A 253 2.64 8.74 4.43
CA ARG A 253 2.51 9.55 3.21
C ARG A 253 2.27 10.99 3.56
N GLU A 254 3.09 11.87 2.99
CA GLU A 254 2.91 13.31 3.07
C GLU A 254 2.26 13.81 1.80
N TYR A 255 1.23 14.63 1.95
CA TYR A 255 0.54 15.28 0.86
C TYR A 255 0.64 16.78 1.07
N ILE A 256 1.08 17.50 0.05
CA ILE A 256 0.93 18.96 -0.02
C ILE A 256 -0.13 19.24 -1.04
N ILE A 257 -1.30 19.64 -0.57
CA ILE A 257 -2.51 19.74 -1.40
C ILE A 257 -2.99 21.18 -1.46
N GLY A 258 -3.32 21.63 -2.66
CA GLY A 258 -4.18 22.78 -2.87
C GLY A 258 -5.62 22.30 -2.96
N ARG A 259 -6.54 22.95 -2.25
CA ARG A 259 -7.97 22.65 -2.32
C ARG A 259 -8.81 23.92 -2.38
N ARG A 260 -9.94 23.84 -3.09
CA ARG A 260 -10.93 24.93 -3.22
C ARG A 260 -12.34 24.35 -3.34
N ILE A 261 -13.33 25.08 -2.82
CA ILE A 261 -14.75 24.82 -3.03
C ILE A 261 -15.33 25.93 -3.92
N TRP A 262 -16.13 25.53 -4.90
CA TRP A 262 -17.02 26.40 -5.66
C TRP A 262 -18.46 26.07 -5.30
N GLU A 263 -19.29 27.10 -5.23
CA GLU A 263 -20.71 27.01 -4.88
C GLU A 263 -21.57 27.48 -6.05
N ALA A 264 -22.60 26.71 -6.39
CA ALA A 264 -23.61 27.08 -7.36
C ALA A 264 -25.00 26.68 -6.85
N GLY A 265 -25.70 27.63 -6.23
CA GLY A 265 -26.94 27.34 -5.50
C GLY A 265 -26.64 26.43 -4.30
N ARG A 266 -27.32 25.28 -4.22
CA ARG A 266 -27.07 24.26 -3.18
C ARG A 266 -26.12 23.14 -3.61
N ASN A 267 -25.38 23.37 -4.69
CA ASN A 267 -24.38 22.43 -5.19
C ASN A 267 -22.99 22.92 -4.80
N TYR A 268 -22.20 22.02 -4.23
CA TYR A 268 -20.82 22.29 -3.84
C TYR A 268 -19.88 21.42 -4.66
N TYR A 269 -18.87 22.04 -5.27
CA TYR A 269 -17.87 21.40 -6.09
C TYR A 269 -16.52 21.63 -5.44
N CYS A 270 -15.80 20.57 -5.11
CA CYS A 270 -14.46 20.70 -4.57
C CYS A 270 -13.45 20.02 -5.47
N VAL A 271 -12.31 20.68 -5.64
CA VAL A 271 -11.11 20.07 -6.17
C VAL A 271 -10.02 20.15 -5.11
N THR A 272 -9.30 19.05 -4.95
CA THR A 272 -8.07 18.93 -4.18
C THR A 272 -7.02 18.31 -5.07
N LYS A 273 -5.85 18.93 -5.22
CA LYS A 273 -4.74 18.37 -6.01
C LYS A 273 -3.41 18.58 -5.33
N GLY A 274 -2.43 17.74 -5.66
CA GLY A 274 -1.04 17.93 -5.25
C GLY A 274 -0.50 19.25 -5.81
N VAL A 275 0.18 20.03 -4.96
CA VAL A 275 0.78 21.32 -5.35
C VAL A 275 2.24 21.38 -4.90
N PRO A 276 3.12 21.97 -5.71
CA PRO A 276 4.51 22.17 -5.30
C PRO A 276 4.57 23.18 -4.15
N TYR A 277 5.42 22.92 -3.16
CA TYR A 277 5.64 23.81 -2.03
C TYR A 277 7.13 23.85 -1.68
N PRO A 278 7.94 24.69 -2.37
CA PRO A 278 9.40 24.65 -2.30
C PRO A 278 9.97 24.93 -0.90
N THR A 279 9.29 25.71 -0.08
CA THR A 279 9.71 26.08 1.27
C THR A 279 9.63 24.92 2.27
N LEU A 280 8.89 23.85 1.92
CA LEU A 280 8.86 22.62 2.69
C LEU A 280 9.64 21.53 1.93
N PRO A 281 10.90 21.26 2.30
CA PRO A 281 11.73 20.29 1.60
C PRO A 281 11.17 18.86 1.74
N ARG A 282 11.53 17.98 0.80
CA ARG A 282 11.16 16.56 0.87
C ARG A 282 11.94 15.88 1.99
N CYS A 283 11.29 14.94 2.67
CA CYS A 283 11.94 14.01 3.60
C CYS A 283 11.80 12.57 3.07
N ASP A 284 12.72 11.70 3.46
CA ASP A 284 12.63 10.27 3.12
C ASP A 284 11.44 9.59 3.82
N LYS A 285 11.08 10.09 5.00
CA LYS A 285 9.94 9.66 5.82
C LYS A 285 9.34 10.89 6.52
N PRO A 286 8.03 11.14 6.42
CA PRO A 286 7.07 10.51 5.50
C PRO A 286 7.42 10.69 4.02
N ARG A 287 7.01 9.76 3.15
CA ARG A 287 7.22 9.86 1.69
C ARG A 287 6.19 10.81 1.08
N ARG A 288 6.66 11.83 0.37
CA ARG A 288 5.79 12.77 -0.33
C ARG A 288 5.10 12.12 -1.53
N VAL A 289 3.80 12.37 -1.67
CA VAL A 289 3.00 11.97 -2.84
C VAL A 289 2.99 13.10 -3.85
N ASP A 290 3.51 12.82 -5.04
CA ASP A 290 3.66 13.81 -6.11
C ASP A 290 2.37 13.99 -6.92
N LEU A 291 1.76 12.88 -7.34
CA LEU A 291 0.53 12.91 -8.11
C LEU A 291 -0.68 12.58 -7.24
N TYR A 292 -1.44 13.61 -6.92
CA TYR A 292 -2.69 13.52 -6.17
C TYR A 292 -3.74 14.40 -6.83
N PHE A 293 -4.91 13.85 -7.11
CA PHE A 293 -6.09 14.58 -7.56
C PHE A 293 -7.34 13.94 -6.95
N SER A 294 -8.15 14.73 -6.29
CA SER A 294 -9.43 14.31 -5.75
C SER A 294 -10.43 15.41 -5.98
N SER A 295 -11.66 15.02 -6.23
CA SER A 295 -12.75 15.96 -6.39
C SER A 295 -14.02 15.37 -5.87
N TRP A 296 -14.89 16.21 -5.32
CA TRP A 296 -16.20 15.77 -4.89
C TRP A 296 -17.25 16.80 -5.27
N ILE A 297 -18.48 16.31 -5.45
CA ILE A 297 -19.65 17.14 -5.62
C ILE A 297 -20.71 16.71 -4.63
N ILE A 298 -21.27 17.69 -3.94
CA ILE A 298 -22.40 17.51 -3.04
C ILE A 298 -23.58 18.23 -3.67
N LYS A 299 -24.69 17.51 -3.84
CA LYS A 299 -25.94 18.04 -4.40
C LYS A 299 -27.11 17.62 -3.52
N PRO A 300 -28.20 18.40 -3.48
CA PRO A 300 -29.46 17.92 -2.95
C PRO A 300 -29.91 16.66 -3.74
N GLY A 301 -30.50 15.71 -3.03
CA GLY A 301 -31.10 14.52 -3.62
C GLY A 301 -32.45 14.80 -4.26
N ASN A 302 -32.98 13.77 -4.93
CA ASN A 302 -34.28 13.87 -5.59
C ASN A 302 -35.45 14.03 -4.60
N ASN A 303 -35.29 13.53 -3.37
CA ASN A 303 -36.18 13.82 -2.25
C ASN A 303 -35.59 15.00 -1.47
N SER A 304 -36.44 15.90 -0.96
CA SER A 304 -36.06 17.18 -0.34
C SER A 304 -35.05 17.05 0.80
N ASP A 305 -35.02 15.89 1.45
CA ASP A 305 -34.28 15.66 2.69
C ASP A 305 -32.96 14.92 2.43
N ASN A 306 -32.80 14.35 1.24
CA ASN A 306 -31.62 13.57 0.89
C ASN A 306 -30.49 14.46 0.36
N VAL A 307 -29.25 14.04 0.58
CA VAL A 307 -28.03 14.60 -0.01
C VAL A 307 -27.28 13.52 -0.76
N VAL A 308 -26.82 13.85 -1.96
CA VAL A 308 -25.98 12.96 -2.76
C VAL A 308 -24.58 13.56 -2.85
N ALA A 309 -23.60 12.83 -2.33
CA ALA A 309 -22.20 13.13 -2.45
C ALA A 309 -21.53 12.18 -3.44
N TYR A 310 -20.93 12.73 -4.49
CA TYR A 310 -20.07 12.00 -5.42
C TYR A 310 -18.62 12.36 -5.12
N LEU A 311 -17.76 11.36 -4.95
CA LEU A 311 -16.33 11.56 -4.74
C LEU A 311 -15.56 10.79 -5.82
N ASN A 312 -14.72 11.52 -6.54
CA ASN A 312 -13.71 10.98 -7.45
C ASN A 312 -12.34 11.14 -6.81
N LEU A 313 -11.52 10.11 -6.94
CA LEU A 313 -10.19 10.06 -6.35
C LEU A 313 -9.24 9.40 -7.33
N ILE A 314 -8.24 10.16 -7.75
CA ILE A 314 -7.17 9.76 -8.65
C ILE A 314 -5.86 10.03 -7.92
N PHE A 315 -5.15 8.98 -7.54
CA PHE A 315 -3.81 9.14 -6.99
C PHE A 315 -2.92 8.08 -7.62
N ASP A 316 -1.65 8.43 -7.79
CA ASP A 316 -0.64 7.46 -8.15
C ASP A 316 0.12 7.02 -6.90
N PHE A 317 0.18 5.71 -6.67
CA PHE A 317 1.04 5.12 -5.65
C PHE A 317 2.43 4.75 -6.19
N HIS A 318 2.70 4.92 -7.49
CA HIS A 318 3.98 4.57 -8.14
C HIS A 318 5.08 5.60 -7.87
N SER A 319 5.47 5.74 -6.61
CA SER A 319 6.89 5.96 -6.32
C SER A 319 7.58 4.58 -6.26
N HIS A 320 7.91 4.04 -7.44
CA HIS A 320 8.76 2.87 -7.71
C HIS A 320 8.51 1.55 -6.94
N HIS A 321 8.20 0.48 -7.70
CA HIS A 321 8.50 -0.93 -7.42
C HIS A 321 8.33 -1.41 -5.96
N ILE A 322 7.13 -1.89 -5.61
CA ILE A 322 7.07 -3.04 -4.70
C ILE A 322 7.16 -4.30 -5.59
N THR A 323 8.38 -4.62 -6.01
CA THR A 323 8.67 -5.93 -6.59
C THR A 323 8.56 -6.95 -5.47
N PHE A 324 7.44 -7.66 -5.39
CA PHE A 324 7.44 -8.93 -4.68
C PHE A 324 8.21 -9.92 -5.55
N THR A 325 9.50 -10.09 -5.25
CA THR A 325 10.23 -11.26 -5.72
C THR A 325 9.53 -12.51 -5.21
N LYS A 326 9.32 -13.44 -6.13
CA LYS A 326 8.46 -14.61 -6.04
C LYS A 326 9.08 -15.71 -5.17
#